data_AF-A0A4W5K9U8-F1
#
_entry.id   AF-A0A4W5K9U8-F1
#
_cell.length_a   1.000
_cell.length_b   1.000
_cell.length_c   1.000
_cell.angle_alpha   90.00
_cell.angle_beta   90.00
_cell.angle_gamma   90.00
#
_symmetry.space_group_name_H-M   'P 1'
#
loop_
_entity.id
_entity.type
_entity.pdbx_description
1 polymer ?
#
loop_
_entity_poly.entity_id
_entity_poly.type
_entity_poly.pdbx_seq_one_letter_code
_entity_poly.pdbx_strand_id
1 'polypeptide(L)'
;LHQSLIKESTPSTQLCFFFFWTSYAILQAIMEKAGQNSWQVSAICVEKFNDAAYRRLLEDLDRRQEKKFVIDLEAERLTNMLEQIVSVGKHVKGYHYIMANLGFKDINLERFMHGGANVSGFQLVDFSNPMVIKLMQRWNKLDQREYPGSDSPPKYTSALTYDGVMVMAEAFRNLRRQKVDISRRGNAGDCLANPAAPWNQGIDMERTLKQVWLQGLTGNVQFDHYGRRVNYTMDVFELKNNGPRRMGYWTDSDKLVLIQNEALNPNEIMENRTVVVTTIMPPVRKPMLRN
;
A
#
# COMPACT_ATOMS: atom_id res chain seq x y z
N LEU A 1 0.38 -1.40 -10.69
CA LEU A 1 0.54 -2.07 -9.37
C LEU A 1 -0.74 -2.81 -8.95
N HIS A 2 -1.88 -2.14 -8.77
CA HIS A 2 -3.19 -2.81 -8.54
C HIS A 2 -3.64 -3.78 -9.64
N GLN A 3 -3.18 -3.56 -10.88
CA GLN A 3 -3.52 -4.35 -12.07
C GLN A 3 -3.18 -5.85 -11.96
N SER A 4 -2.18 -6.20 -11.17
CA SER A 4 -1.60 -7.54 -11.21
C SER A 4 -2.27 -8.54 -10.25
N LEU A 5 -2.90 -8.03 -9.18
CA LEU A 5 -3.67 -8.83 -8.21
C LEU A 5 -5.12 -9.05 -8.66
N ILE A 6 -5.59 -8.33 -9.70
CA ILE A 6 -6.95 -8.40 -10.23
C ILE A 6 -7.05 -9.36 -11.44
N LYS A 7 -5.94 -10.00 -11.85
CA LYS A 7 -5.91 -10.84 -13.07
C LYS A 7 -6.56 -12.24 -12.96
N GLU A 8 -7.15 -12.59 -11.82
CA GLU A 8 -7.95 -13.81 -11.65
C GLU A 8 -9.45 -13.51 -11.43
N SER A 9 -10.02 -12.56 -12.18
CA SER A 9 -11.44 -12.30 -12.02
C SER A 9 -12.17 -12.08 -13.34
N THR A 10 -13.23 -12.87 -13.47
CA THR A 10 -14.20 -12.96 -14.56
C THR A 10 -14.77 -11.59 -14.96
N PRO A 11 -15.46 -11.49 -16.12
CA PRO A 11 -15.99 -10.24 -16.69
C PRO A 11 -17.03 -9.47 -15.85
N SER A 12 -17.23 -9.85 -14.59
CA SER A 12 -18.16 -9.29 -13.62
C SER A 12 -17.45 -9.01 -12.28
N THR A 13 -16.25 -8.46 -12.33
CA THR A 13 -15.52 -8.12 -11.11
C THR A 13 -16.08 -6.84 -10.50
N GLN A 14 -16.87 -7.00 -9.44
CA GLN A 14 -17.31 -5.90 -8.59
C GLN A 14 -16.21 -5.62 -7.56
N LEU A 15 -15.68 -4.39 -7.57
CA LEU A 15 -14.58 -3.93 -6.73
C LEU A 15 -15.00 -2.68 -5.97
N CYS A 16 -14.84 -2.68 -4.65
CA CYS A 16 -14.98 -1.46 -3.86
C CYS A 16 -13.62 -0.83 -3.62
N PHE A 17 -13.50 0.47 -3.90
CA PHE A 17 -12.30 1.25 -3.65
C PHE A 17 -12.57 2.32 -2.60
N PHE A 18 -11.94 2.19 -1.45
CA PHE A 18 -11.95 3.20 -0.39
C PHE A 18 -10.75 4.12 -0.55
N PHE A 19 -10.99 5.42 -0.63
CA PHE A 19 -9.92 6.40 -0.84
C PHE A 19 -10.13 7.67 -0.01
N PHE A 20 -9.06 8.46 0.11
CA PHE A 20 -9.07 9.82 0.65
C PHE A 20 -8.66 10.85 -0.43
N TRP A 21 -9.01 12.13 -0.27
CA TRP A 21 -8.85 13.18 -1.30
C TRP A 21 -7.43 13.31 -1.86
N THR A 22 -6.41 13.04 -1.04
CA THR A 22 -5.00 13.07 -1.44
C THR A 22 -4.65 11.99 -2.48
N SER A 23 -5.50 10.99 -2.67
CA SER A 23 -5.28 9.84 -3.54
C SER A 23 -6.03 9.91 -4.88
N TYR A 24 -6.46 11.09 -5.33
CA TYR A 24 -7.21 11.23 -6.59
C TYR A 24 -6.48 10.65 -7.81
N ALA A 25 -5.15 10.70 -7.84
CA ALA A 25 -4.35 10.11 -8.92
C ALA A 25 -4.49 8.57 -8.99
N ILE A 26 -4.59 7.90 -7.84
CA ILE A 26 -4.80 6.44 -7.77
C ILE A 26 -6.23 6.10 -8.22
N LEU A 27 -7.21 6.88 -7.77
CA LEU A 27 -8.61 6.74 -8.21
C LEU A 27 -8.72 6.86 -9.73
N GLN A 28 -8.12 7.90 -10.31
CA GLN A 28 -8.14 8.13 -11.75
C GLN A 28 -7.53 6.94 -12.51
N ALA A 29 -6.36 6.46 -12.07
CA ALA A 29 -5.72 5.31 -12.68
C ALA A 29 -6.56 4.02 -12.60
N ILE A 30 -7.29 3.81 -11.51
CA ILE A 30 -8.22 2.69 -11.35
C ILE A 30 -9.42 2.85 -12.29
N MET A 31 -10.01 4.05 -12.37
CA MET A 31 -11.19 4.32 -13.21
C MET A 31 -10.88 4.20 -14.70
N GLU A 32 -9.72 4.72 -15.14
CA GLU A 32 -9.25 4.55 -16.53
C GLU A 32 -9.13 3.07 -16.89
N LYS A 33 -8.59 2.25 -15.97
CA LYS A 33 -8.48 0.80 -16.18
C LYS A 33 -9.81 0.07 -16.07
N ALA A 34 -10.72 0.54 -15.21
CA ALA A 34 -12.06 -0.01 -15.11
C ALA A 34 -12.83 0.17 -16.42
N GLY A 35 -12.71 1.33 -17.07
CA GLY A 35 -13.30 1.56 -18.39
C GLY A 35 -12.73 0.64 -19.47
N GLN A 36 -11.41 0.42 -19.47
CA GLN A 36 -10.74 -0.46 -20.44
C GLN A 36 -11.08 -1.95 -20.27
N ASN A 37 -11.24 -2.40 -19.02
CA ASN A 37 -11.45 -3.82 -18.68
C ASN A 37 -12.90 -4.16 -18.32
N SER A 38 -13.83 -3.21 -18.49
CA SER A 38 -15.24 -3.32 -18.10
C SER A 38 -15.43 -3.76 -16.64
N TRP A 39 -14.61 -3.25 -15.72
CA TRP A 39 -14.77 -3.51 -14.28
C TRP A 39 -15.89 -2.66 -13.70
N GLN A 40 -16.66 -3.23 -12.77
CA GLN A 40 -17.63 -2.48 -11.98
C GLN A 40 -16.96 -2.01 -10.70
N VAL A 41 -16.64 -0.72 -10.62
CA VAL A 41 -15.94 -0.13 -9.47
C VAL A 41 -16.87 0.81 -8.71
N SER A 42 -17.08 0.51 -7.42
CA SER A 42 -17.73 1.40 -6.46
C SER A 42 -16.63 2.18 -5.72
N ALA A 43 -16.44 3.46 -6.04
CA ALA A 43 -15.48 4.31 -5.33
C ALA A 43 -16.15 5.07 -4.19
N ILE A 44 -15.57 4.99 -2.99
CA ILE A 44 -16.15 5.53 -1.76
C ILE A 44 -15.09 6.38 -1.07
N CYS A 45 -15.37 7.68 -0.97
CA CYS A 45 -14.52 8.63 -0.27
C CYS A 45 -14.76 8.53 1.24
N VAL A 46 -13.71 8.24 2.01
CA VAL A 46 -13.78 8.08 3.47
C VAL A 46 -13.07 9.26 4.13
N GLU A 47 -13.83 10.31 4.49
CA GLU A 47 -13.27 11.53 5.07
C GLU A 47 -13.27 11.56 6.60
N LYS A 48 -14.44 11.84 7.19
CA LYS A 48 -14.67 12.00 8.63
C LYS A 48 -15.82 11.11 9.05
N PHE A 49 -15.64 9.81 8.82
CA PHE A 49 -16.63 8.82 9.22
C PHE A 49 -16.53 8.62 10.73
N ASN A 50 -17.67 8.63 11.41
CA ASN A 50 -17.79 8.07 12.74
C ASN A 50 -18.08 6.57 12.65
N ASP A 51 -18.05 5.87 13.78
CA ASP A 51 -18.34 4.43 13.86
C ASP A 51 -19.67 4.05 13.21
N ALA A 52 -20.71 4.85 13.41
CA ALA A 52 -22.04 4.59 12.84
C ALA A 52 -22.02 4.67 11.30
N ALA A 53 -21.27 5.62 10.72
CA ALA A 53 -21.11 5.76 9.29
C ALA A 53 -20.35 4.57 8.69
N TYR A 54 -19.28 4.10 9.34
CA TYR A 54 -18.56 2.90 8.92
C TYR A 54 -19.46 1.66 8.92
N ARG A 55 -20.25 1.45 9.98
CA ARG A 55 -21.16 0.29 10.06
C ARG A 55 -22.21 0.31 8.97
N ARG A 56 -22.88 1.46 8.78
CA ARG A 56 -23.88 1.63 7.71
C ARG A 56 -23.28 1.37 6.33
N LEU A 57 -22.07 1.89 6.08
CA LEU A 57 -21.35 1.64 4.85
C LEU A 57 -21.08 0.15 4.64
N LEU A 58 -20.57 -0.56 5.65
CA LEU A 58 -20.27 -1.98 5.55
C LEU A 58 -21.54 -2.84 5.39
N GLU A 59 -22.64 -2.45 6.03
CA GLU A 59 -23.97 -3.07 5.84
C GLU A 59 -24.49 -2.87 4.41
N ASP A 60 -24.35 -1.67 3.85
CA ASP A 60 -24.74 -1.36 2.47
C ASP A 60 -23.98 -2.21 1.45
N LEU A 61 -22.67 -2.38 1.68
CA LEU A 61 -21.81 -3.20 0.83
C LEU A 61 -22.11 -4.69 0.96
N ASP A 62 -22.50 -5.14 2.15
CA ASP A 62 -22.94 -6.52 2.35
C ASP A 62 -24.27 -6.82 1.65
N ARG A 63 -25.21 -5.86 1.66
CA ARG A 63 -26.47 -5.96 0.90
C ARG A 63 -26.22 -6.08 -0.61
N ARG A 64 -25.17 -5.42 -1.10
CA ARG A 64 -24.71 -5.51 -2.51
C ARG A 64 -23.86 -6.75 -2.79
N GLN A 65 -23.64 -7.61 -1.80
CA GLN A 65 -22.78 -8.80 -1.89
C GLN A 65 -21.34 -8.49 -2.34
N GLU A 66 -20.82 -7.32 -1.97
CA GLU A 66 -19.45 -6.95 -2.29
C GLU A 66 -18.45 -7.67 -1.38
N LYS A 67 -17.45 -8.31 -1.99
CA LYS A 67 -16.45 -9.14 -1.28
C LYS A 67 -15.00 -8.76 -1.56
N LYS A 68 -14.74 -7.88 -2.53
CA LYS A 68 -13.39 -7.48 -2.96
C LYS A 68 -13.19 -5.99 -2.70
N PHE A 69 -12.22 -5.67 -1.86
CA PHE A 69 -11.99 -4.32 -1.36
C PHE A 69 -10.54 -3.90 -1.61
N VAL A 70 -10.35 -2.72 -2.17
CA VAL A 70 -9.06 -2.03 -2.21
C VAL A 70 -9.14 -0.86 -1.24
N ILE A 71 -8.24 -0.84 -0.26
CA ILE A 71 -8.23 0.16 0.81
C ILE A 71 -6.99 1.04 0.65
N ASP A 72 -7.21 2.30 0.29
CA ASP A 72 -6.20 3.36 0.20
C ASP A 72 -6.52 4.46 1.21
N LEU A 73 -6.10 4.25 2.45
CA LEU A 73 -6.40 5.14 3.58
C LEU A 73 -5.13 5.44 4.38
N GLU A 74 -5.08 6.63 4.96
CA GLU A 74 -4.05 7.02 5.93
C GLU A 74 -4.12 6.13 7.19
N ALA A 75 -3.01 6.01 7.90
CA ALA A 75 -2.83 5.05 8.99
C ALA A 75 -3.95 5.08 10.06
N GLU A 76 -4.37 6.27 10.48
CA GLU A 76 -5.44 6.44 11.48
C GLU A 76 -6.80 5.95 10.95
N ARG A 77 -7.20 6.40 9.75
CA ARG A 77 -8.46 5.98 9.11
C ARG A 77 -8.46 4.50 8.77
N LEU A 78 -7.33 3.97 8.32
CA LEU A 78 -7.14 2.55 8.04
C LEU A 78 -7.38 1.73 9.32
N THR A 79 -6.76 2.12 10.43
CA THR A 79 -6.95 1.43 11.73
C THR A 79 -8.44 1.39 12.11
N ASN A 80 -9.12 2.54 12.07
CA ASN A 80 -10.56 2.62 12.37
C ASN A 80 -11.40 1.74 11.42
N MET A 81 -11.11 1.76 10.12
CA MET A 81 -11.81 0.94 9.13
C MET A 81 -11.62 -0.56 9.40
N LEU A 82 -10.39 -1.00 9.70
CA LEU A 82 -10.08 -2.39 10.03
C LEU A 82 -10.79 -2.85 11.30
N GLU A 83 -10.84 -2.01 12.34
CA GLU A 83 -11.58 -2.30 13.57
C GLU A 83 -13.08 -2.48 13.31
N GLN A 84 -13.69 -1.62 12.49
CA GLN A 84 -15.11 -1.74 12.14
C GLN A 84 -15.38 -2.98 11.28
N ILE A 85 -14.53 -3.29 10.29
CA ILE A 85 -14.61 -4.53 9.50
C ILE A 85 -14.60 -5.77 10.41
N VAL A 86 -13.73 -5.77 11.43
CA VAL A 86 -13.69 -6.87 12.40
C VAL A 86 -14.96 -6.93 13.22
N SER A 87 -15.40 -5.78 13.75
CA SER A 87 -16.60 -5.65 14.59
C SER A 87 -17.87 -6.18 13.93
N VAL A 88 -18.06 -5.91 12.64
CA VAL A 88 -19.23 -6.40 11.86
C VAL A 88 -19.00 -7.78 11.23
N GLY A 89 -17.91 -8.47 11.55
CA GLY A 89 -17.65 -9.84 11.09
C GLY A 89 -17.33 -9.98 9.60
N LYS A 90 -16.80 -8.93 8.96
CA LYS A 90 -16.48 -8.93 7.51
C LYS A 90 -15.03 -9.32 7.19
N HIS A 91 -14.27 -9.73 8.20
CA HIS A 91 -12.91 -10.27 8.08
C HIS A 91 -12.88 -11.80 7.90
N VAL A 92 -14.03 -12.42 7.60
CA VAL A 92 -14.19 -13.88 7.49
C VAL A 92 -13.88 -14.43 6.10
N LYS A 93 -13.83 -15.76 5.97
CA LYS A 93 -13.66 -16.45 4.69
C LYS A 93 -14.67 -15.96 3.64
N GLY A 94 -14.16 -15.69 2.43
CA GLY A 94 -14.93 -15.19 1.29
C GLY A 94 -14.71 -13.72 0.98
N TYR A 95 -14.10 -12.96 1.90
CA TYR A 95 -13.68 -11.58 1.67
C TYR A 95 -12.22 -11.50 1.20
N HIS A 96 -11.91 -10.50 0.37
CA HIS A 96 -10.56 -10.22 -0.12
C HIS A 96 -10.26 -8.72 -0.01
N TYR A 97 -9.20 -8.38 0.72
CA TYR A 97 -8.72 -7.03 0.95
C TYR A 97 -7.35 -6.82 0.31
N ILE A 98 -7.18 -5.71 -0.41
CA ILE A 98 -5.91 -5.24 -0.94
C ILE A 98 -5.58 -3.92 -0.24
N MET A 99 -4.52 -3.93 0.57
CA MET A 99 -4.01 -2.72 1.22
C MET A 99 -3.14 -1.95 0.23
N ALA A 100 -3.59 -0.76 -0.17
CA ALA A 100 -2.93 0.09 -1.15
C ALA A 100 -1.80 0.96 -0.55
N ASN A 101 -1.30 0.61 0.64
CA ASN A 101 -0.24 1.33 1.32
C ASN A 101 1.12 0.66 1.07
N LEU A 102 2.21 1.40 1.27
CA LEU A 102 3.59 0.93 1.04
C LEU A 102 4.24 0.27 2.27
N GLY A 103 3.52 0.14 3.37
CA GLY A 103 3.98 -0.45 4.63
C GLY A 103 3.04 -1.53 5.11
N PHE A 104 2.90 -2.63 4.37
CA PHE A 104 2.03 -3.75 4.75
C PHE A 104 2.33 -4.29 6.15
N LYS A 105 3.61 -4.40 6.51
CA LYS A 105 4.06 -4.85 7.83
C LYS A 105 3.87 -3.80 8.94
N ASP A 106 3.58 -2.56 8.57
CA ASP A 106 3.30 -1.47 9.52
C ASP A 106 1.84 -1.53 10.02
N ILE A 107 0.98 -2.33 9.36
CA ILE A 107 -0.46 -2.46 9.66
C ILE A 107 -0.67 -3.59 10.66
N ASN A 108 -1.41 -3.33 11.75
CA ASN A 108 -1.83 -4.39 12.66
C ASN A 108 -2.94 -5.26 12.03
N LEU A 109 -2.56 -6.43 11.54
CA LEU A 109 -3.46 -7.40 10.89
C LEU A 109 -3.73 -8.64 11.76
N GLU A 110 -3.42 -8.62 13.05
CA GLU A 110 -3.52 -9.79 13.93
C GLU A 110 -4.92 -10.40 13.94
N ARG A 111 -5.96 -9.55 14.02
CA ARG A 111 -7.36 -10.00 13.99
C ARG A 111 -7.79 -10.60 12.64
N PHE A 112 -7.13 -10.21 11.54
CA PHE A 112 -7.40 -10.77 10.22
C PHE A 112 -6.73 -12.13 10.00
N MET A 113 -5.62 -12.42 10.69
CA MET A 113 -4.90 -13.70 10.57
C MET A 113 -5.78 -14.91 10.90
N HIS A 114 -6.72 -14.74 11.83
CA HIS A 114 -7.62 -15.81 12.28
C HIS A 114 -9.04 -15.71 11.70
N GLY A 115 -9.34 -14.67 10.92
CA GLY A 115 -10.67 -14.48 10.32
C GLY A 115 -10.90 -15.33 9.07
N GLY A 116 -9.86 -15.55 8.26
CA GLY A 116 -9.92 -16.33 7.03
C GLY A 116 -10.23 -15.52 5.76
N ALA A 117 -10.35 -14.19 5.85
CA ALA A 117 -10.31 -13.32 4.68
C ALA A 117 -8.91 -13.31 4.07
N ASN A 118 -8.83 -13.20 2.73
CA ASN A 118 -7.56 -13.01 2.05
C ASN A 118 -7.16 -11.55 2.18
N VAL A 119 -5.94 -11.28 2.63
CA VAL A 119 -5.41 -9.92 2.72
C VAL A 119 -4.07 -9.86 2.00
N SER A 120 -3.96 -8.97 1.02
CA SER A 120 -2.71 -8.70 0.31
C SER A 120 -2.34 -7.23 0.37
N GLY A 121 -1.07 -6.91 0.10
CA GLY A 121 -0.63 -5.52 0.05
C GLY A 121 0.84 -5.40 -0.30
N PHE A 122 1.37 -4.19 -0.11
CA PHE A 122 2.70 -3.83 -0.62
C PHE A 122 3.64 -3.39 0.49
N GLN A 123 4.90 -3.79 0.37
CA GLN A 123 5.96 -3.41 1.29
C GLN A 123 7.11 -2.80 0.51
N LEU A 124 7.39 -1.54 0.76
CA LEU A 124 8.52 -0.82 0.14
C LEU A 124 9.85 -1.12 0.85
N VAL A 125 9.83 -1.21 2.18
CA VAL A 125 11.04 -1.42 2.98
C VAL A 125 11.29 -2.92 3.16
N ASP A 126 12.41 -3.40 2.63
CA ASP A 126 12.88 -4.77 2.85
C ASP A 126 13.66 -4.87 4.17
N PHE A 127 13.02 -5.43 5.20
CA PHE A 127 13.63 -5.65 6.51
C PHE A 127 14.71 -6.74 6.53
N SER A 128 14.90 -7.49 5.43
CA SER A 128 16.03 -8.44 5.28
C SER A 128 17.29 -7.76 4.74
N ASN A 129 17.18 -6.52 4.24
CA ASN A 129 18.33 -5.76 3.74
C ASN A 129 19.31 -5.46 4.89
N PRO A 130 20.61 -5.77 4.75
CA PRO A 130 21.62 -5.49 5.77
C PRO A 130 21.68 -4.03 6.23
N MET A 131 21.42 -3.07 5.34
CA MET A 131 21.35 -1.64 5.69
C MET A 131 20.19 -1.36 6.65
N VAL A 132 19.02 -1.93 6.37
CA VAL A 132 17.83 -1.80 7.21
C VAL A 132 18.04 -2.51 8.55
N ILE A 133 18.61 -3.71 8.55
CA ILE A 133 18.94 -4.45 9.78
C ILE A 133 19.89 -3.62 10.67
N LYS A 134 20.93 -3.02 10.08
CA LYS A 134 21.88 -2.18 10.82
C LYS A 134 21.22 -0.92 11.38
N LEU A 135 20.31 -0.30 10.62
CA LEU A 135 19.52 0.82 11.13
C LEU A 135 18.65 0.38 12.30
N MET A 136 17.94 -0.73 12.19
CA MET A 136 17.07 -1.28 13.24
C MET A 136 17.82 -1.52 14.55
N GLN A 137 19.04 -2.06 14.48
CA GLN A 137 19.90 -2.25 15.66
C GLN A 137 20.26 -0.94 16.36
N ARG A 138 20.38 0.17 15.61
CA ARG A 138 20.61 1.50 16.17
C ARG A 138 19.31 2.13 16.65
N TRP A 139 18.24 1.99 15.89
CA TRP A 139 16.90 2.50 16.16
C TRP A 139 16.38 2.01 17.51
N ASN A 140 16.50 0.71 17.78
CA ASN A 140 16.07 0.09 19.03
C ASN A 140 16.87 0.54 20.27
N LYS A 141 17.96 1.30 20.08
CA LYS A 141 18.80 1.84 21.17
C LYS A 141 18.60 3.34 21.38
N LEU A 142 17.72 3.98 20.60
CA LEU A 142 17.43 5.40 20.75
C LEU A 142 16.65 5.66 22.04
N ASP A 143 16.93 6.79 22.70
CA ASP A 143 16.14 7.24 23.83
C ASP A 143 14.80 7.79 23.32
N GLN A 144 13.69 7.22 23.79
CA GLN A 144 12.34 7.65 23.42
C GLN A 144 12.04 9.11 23.79
N ARG A 145 12.74 9.67 24.78
CA ARG A 145 12.59 11.07 25.18
C ARG A 145 13.12 12.03 24.10
N GLU A 146 14.18 11.62 23.42
CA GLU A 146 14.78 12.39 22.32
C GLU A 146 14.13 12.04 20.97
N TYR A 147 13.80 10.76 20.77
CA TYR A 147 13.23 10.20 19.55
C TYR A 147 11.91 9.47 19.84
N PRO A 148 10.78 10.19 19.98
CA PRO A 148 9.48 9.57 20.26
C PRO A 148 9.05 8.62 19.13
N GLY A 149 8.48 7.47 19.49
CA GLY A 149 8.05 6.43 18.54
C GLY A 149 9.16 5.50 18.03
N SER A 150 10.32 5.49 18.69
CA SER A 150 11.46 4.60 18.40
C SER A 150 11.32 3.19 18.98
N ASP A 151 10.21 2.88 19.63
CA ASP A 151 9.85 1.58 20.21
C ASP A 151 9.31 0.57 19.20
N SER A 152 8.93 1.04 18.01
CA SER A 152 8.45 0.22 16.90
C SER A 152 9.36 0.41 15.68
N PRO A 153 9.40 -0.56 14.73
CA PRO A 153 10.12 -0.37 13.48
C PRO A 153 9.71 0.92 12.76
N PRO A 154 10.65 1.61 12.09
CA PRO A 154 10.35 2.85 11.39
C PRO A 154 9.36 2.56 10.26
N LYS A 155 8.29 3.35 10.21
CA LYS A 155 7.30 3.31 9.14
C LYS A 155 7.96 3.56 7.78
N TYR A 156 7.32 3.12 6.70
CA TYR A 156 7.82 3.38 5.35
C TYR A 156 8.02 4.89 5.05
N THR A 157 7.20 5.76 5.64
CA THR A 157 7.36 7.22 5.53
C THR A 157 8.64 7.72 6.21
N SER A 158 8.99 7.19 7.38
CA SER A 158 10.25 7.48 8.07
C SER A 158 11.45 6.98 7.27
N ALA A 159 11.35 5.81 6.64
CA ALA A 159 12.39 5.28 5.75
C ALA A 159 12.60 6.19 4.51
N LEU A 160 11.51 6.69 3.91
CA LEU A 160 11.58 7.66 2.82
C LEU A 160 12.21 8.99 3.27
N THR A 161 11.91 9.48 4.48
CA THR A 161 12.54 10.68 5.05
C THR A 161 14.03 10.49 5.24
N TYR A 162 14.46 9.33 5.75
CA TYR A 162 15.87 9.00 5.91
C TYR A 162 16.60 9.01 4.57
N ASP A 163 16.04 8.33 3.56
CA ASP A 163 16.58 8.31 2.20
C ASP A 163 16.59 9.71 1.56
N GLY A 164 15.57 10.54 1.85
CA GLY A 164 15.51 11.93 1.40
C GLY A 164 16.65 12.80 1.92
N VAL A 165 17.03 12.64 3.19
CA VAL A 165 18.22 13.29 3.76
C VAL A 165 19.50 12.84 3.07
N MET A 166 19.62 11.54 2.78
CA MET A 166 20.77 10.99 2.05
C MET A 166 20.85 11.54 0.61
N VAL A 167 19.71 11.66 -0.08
CA VAL A 167 19.65 12.27 -1.41
C VAL A 167 20.09 13.73 -1.38
N MET A 168 19.59 14.52 -0.42
CA MET A 168 20.00 15.92 -0.27
C MET A 168 21.50 16.04 0.00
N ALA A 169 22.04 15.22 0.91
CA ALA A 169 23.46 15.22 1.23
C ALA A 169 24.33 14.89 0.00
N GLU A 170 23.97 13.86 -0.76
CA GLU A 170 24.71 13.46 -1.96
C GLU A 170 24.58 14.52 -3.08
N ALA A 171 23.43 15.17 -3.23
CA ALA A 171 23.26 16.27 -4.16
C ALA A 171 24.20 17.44 -3.85
N PHE A 172 24.28 17.87 -2.60
CA PHE A 172 25.22 18.93 -2.18
C PHE A 172 26.68 18.51 -2.36
N ARG A 173 27.00 17.24 -2.12
CA ARG A 173 28.34 16.69 -2.39
C ARG A 173 28.70 16.78 -3.88
N ASN A 174 27.75 16.45 -4.75
CA ASN A 174 27.90 16.53 -6.19
C ASN A 174 28.06 17.98 -6.69
N LEU A 175 27.24 18.92 -6.20
CA LEU A 175 27.38 20.35 -6.50
C LEU A 175 28.77 20.87 -6.14
N ARG A 176 29.26 20.52 -4.96
CA ARG A 176 30.61 20.88 -4.51
C ARG A 176 31.70 20.29 -5.42
N ARG A 177 31.55 19.01 -5.82
CA ARG A 177 32.49 18.32 -6.72
C ARG A 177 32.53 18.97 -8.11
N GLN A 178 31.38 19.44 -8.59
CA GLN A 178 31.25 20.15 -9.86
C GLN A 178 31.68 21.62 -9.77
N LYS A 179 32.07 22.11 -8.58
CA LYS A 179 32.43 23.51 -8.31
C LYS A 179 31.32 24.50 -8.66
N VAL A 180 30.06 24.08 -8.50
CA VAL A 180 28.89 24.96 -8.66
C VAL A 180 28.75 25.81 -7.41
N ASP A 181 28.87 27.13 -7.55
CA ASP A 181 28.62 28.08 -6.47
C ASP A 181 27.11 28.29 -6.29
N ILE A 182 26.58 27.75 -5.20
CA ILE A 182 25.18 27.92 -4.79
C ILE A 182 25.01 29.01 -3.73
N SER A 183 26.02 29.85 -3.51
CA SER A 183 25.89 30.99 -2.62
C SER A 183 24.91 32.01 -3.19
N ARG A 184 23.85 32.29 -2.42
CA ARG A 184 22.89 33.31 -2.79
C ARG A 184 23.49 34.69 -2.52
N ARG A 185 23.62 35.50 -3.57
CA ARG A 185 24.08 36.91 -3.46
C ARG A 185 22.90 37.78 -3.03
N GLY A 186 22.65 37.85 -1.72
CA GLY A 186 21.62 38.71 -1.13
C GLY A 186 20.35 37.98 -0.66
N ASN A 187 19.44 38.74 -0.07
CA ASN A 187 18.18 38.22 0.48
C ASN A 187 17.20 37.86 -0.63
N ALA A 188 16.28 36.93 -0.34
CA ALA A 188 15.32 36.46 -1.33
C ALA A 188 14.26 37.50 -1.72
N GLY A 189 14.07 38.53 -0.90
CA GLY A 189 12.94 39.44 -1.03
C GLY A 189 11.63 38.79 -0.58
N ASP A 190 10.53 39.45 -0.89
CA ASP A 190 9.18 38.96 -0.65
C ASP A 190 8.79 37.91 -1.70
N CYS A 191 8.12 36.83 -1.30
CA CYS A 191 7.60 35.83 -2.23
C CYS A 191 6.47 36.41 -3.12
N LEU A 192 5.88 37.55 -2.73
CA LEU A 192 4.88 38.29 -3.49
C LEU A 192 5.46 39.42 -4.35
N ALA A 193 6.79 39.49 -4.49
CA ALA A 193 7.44 40.45 -5.38
C ALA A 193 6.88 40.33 -6.81
N ASN A 194 6.66 41.47 -7.47
CA ASN A 194 6.11 41.52 -8.82
C ASN A 194 6.96 42.42 -9.74
N PRO A 195 7.72 41.86 -10.71
CA PRO A 195 7.81 40.42 -11.00
C PRO A 195 8.64 39.67 -9.95
N ALA A 196 8.27 38.43 -9.65
CA ALA A 196 9.08 37.56 -8.83
C ALA A 196 10.40 37.27 -9.57
N ALA A 197 11.53 37.38 -8.87
CA ALA A 197 12.86 37.13 -9.43
C ALA A 197 13.33 35.71 -9.07
N PRO A 198 13.32 34.75 -10.01
CA PRO A 198 13.77 33.39 -9.74
C PRO A 198 15.27 33.35 -9.43
N TRP A 199 15.67 32.41 -8.59
CA TRP A 199 17.09 32.19 -8.29
C TRP A 199 17.69 31.20 -9.29
N ASN A 200 18.58 31.70 -10.17
CA ASN A 200 19.12 30.94 -11.31
C ASN A 200 19.81 29.63 -10.92
N GLN A 201 20.55 29.61 -9.79
CA GLN A 201 21.23 28.41 -9.31
C GLN A 201 20.26 27.30 -8.84
N GLY A 202 18.99 27.63 -8.63
CA GLY A 202 17.95 26.63 -8.32
C GLY A 202 17.81 25.56 -9.39
N ILE A 203 18.07 25.90 -10.66
CA ILE A 203 18.02 24.97 -11.80
C ILE A 203 19.13 23.92 -11.69
N ASP A 204 20.34 24.33 -11.33
CA ASP A 204 21.47 23.39 -11.15
C ASP A 204 21.26 22.52 -9.91
N MET A 205 20.64 23.06 -8.86
CA MET A 205 20.26 22.31 -7.67
C MET A 205 19.21 21.24 -7.99
N GLU A 206 18.15 21.60 -8.69
CA GLU A 206 17.11 20.66 -9.13
C GLU A 206 17.69 19.56 -10.04
N ARG A 207 18.51 19.95 -11.03
CA ARG A 207 19.18 19.00 -11.93
C ARG A 207 20.06 18.03 -11.15
N THR A 208 20.83 18.53 -10.19
CA THR A 208 21.75 17.68 -9.40
C THR A 208 20.97 16.73 -8.50
N LEU A 209 19.86 17.17 -7.89
CA LEU A 209 18.97 16.32 -7.11
C LEU A 209 18.40 15.17 -7.95
N LYS A 210 17.90 15.47 -9.17
CA LYS A 210 17.36 14.45 -10.08
C LYS A 210 18.40 13.45 -10.59
N GLN A 211 19.68 13.84 -10.60
CA GLN A 211 20.80 12.98 -11.01
C GLN A 211 21.34 12.10 -9.88
N VAL A 212 20.86 12.26 -8.64
CA VAL A 212 21.30 11.41 -7.53
C VAL A 212 20.86 9.98 -7.77
N TRP A 213 21.81 9.06 -7.60
CA TRP A 213 21.59 7.63 -7.55
C TRP A 213 22.26 7.06 -6.31
N LEU A 214 21.48 6.39 -5.45
CA LEU A 214 21.99 5.75 -4.24
C LEU A 214 21.17 4.52 -3.86
N GLN A 215 21.76 3.66 -3.03
CA GLN A 215 21.04 2.59 -2.32
C GLN A 215 20.68 3.08 -0.93
N GLY A 216 19.38 3.14 -0.64
CA GLY A 216 18.82 3.55 0.65
C GLY A 216 18.07 2.43 1.35
N LEU A 217 17.32 2.78 2.40
CA LEU A 217 16.45 1.86 3.14
C LEU A 217 15.30 1.33 2.28
N THR A 218 14.86 2.14 1.32
CA THR A 218 13.80 1.78 0.37
C THR A 218 14.36 1.15 -0.91
N GLY A 219 15.60 0.64 -0.89
CA GLY A 219 16.29 0.06 -2.03
C GLY A 219 16.88 1.11 -2.96
N ASN A 220 16.76 0.89 -4.27
CA ASN A 220 17.30 1.79 -5.29
C ASN A 220 16.55 3.13 -5.29
N VAL A 221 17.27 4.24 -5.10
CA VAL A 221 16.73 5.61 -5.15
C VAL A 221 17.29 6.30 -6.39
N GLN A 222 16.40 6.56 -7.35
CA GLN A 222 16.69 7.21 -8.62
C GLN A 222 15.46 7.98 -9.09
N PHE A 223 15.66 9.09 -9.80
CA PHE A 223 14.60 9.94 -10.31
C PHE A 223 14.62 10.06 -11.84
N ASP A 224 13.45 10.31 -12.42
CA ASP A 224 13.32 10.71 -13.82
C ASP A 224 13.49 12.23 -13.99
N HIS A 225 13.34 12.71 -15.23
CA HIS A 225 13.43 14.13 -15.56
C HIS A 225 12.38 15.00 -14.83
N TYR A 226 11.28 14.41 -14.37
CA TYR A 226 10.22 15.09 -13.62
C TYR A 226 10.40 14.99 -12.09
N GLY A 227 11.44 14.29 -11.61
CA GLY A 227 11.66 14.05 -10.18
C GLY A 227 10.82 12.89 -9.62
N ARG A 228 10.21 12.07 -10.47
CA ARG A 228 9.47 10.87 -10.05
C ARG A 228 10.44 9.72 -9.84
N ARG A 229 10.21 8.91 -8.80
CA ARG A 229 11.05 7.76 -8.52
C ARG A 229 10.93 6.70 -9.62
N VAL A 230 12.05 6.18 -10.11
CA VAL A 230 12.12 5.13 -11.13
C VAL A 230 13.02 4.00 -10.68
N ASN A 231 12.90 2.84 -11.34
CA ASN A 231 13.72 1.66 -11.06
C ASN A 231 13.69 1.27 -9.56
N TYR A 232 12.52 1.35 -8.95
CA TYR A 232 12.28 0.91 -7.58
C TYR A 232 11.62 -0.48 -7.60
N THR A 233 11.80 -1.22 -6.51
CA THR A 233 11.16 -2.52 -6.30
C THR A 233 10.26 -2.42 -5.08
N MET A 234 9.09 -3.03 -5.17
CA MET A 234 8.16 -3.18 -4.04
C MET A 234 7.80 -4.64 -3.88
N ASP A 235 7.86 -5.14 -2.66
CA ASP A 235 7.43 -6.50 -2.38
C ASP A 235 5.91 -6.60 -2.29
N VAL A 236 5.38 -7.72 -2.75
CA VAL A 236 3.98 -8.07 -2.60
C VAL A 236 3.85 -9.11 -1.52
N PHE A 237 3.03 -8.81 -0.52
CA PHE A 237 2.77 -9.66 0.63
C PHE A 237 1.34 -10.16 0.63
N GLU A 238 1.15 -11.36 1.18
CA GLU A 238 -0.14 -11.92 1.54
C GLU A 238 -0.12 -12.28 3.03
N LEU A 239 -1.22 -12.05 3.72
CA LEU A 239 -1.41 -12.47 5.10
C LEU A 239 -1.77 -13.95 5.15
N LYS A 240 -0.99 -14.74 5.90
CA LYS A 240 -1.29 -16.13 6.24
C LYS A 240 -1.50 -16.26 7.75
N ASN A 241 -1.92 -17.43 8.20
CA ASN A 241 -2.17 -17.71 9.61
C ASN A 241 -0.92 -17.55 10.50
N ASN A 242 0.28 -17.69 9.92
CA ASN A 242 1.58 -17.50 10.58
C ASN A 242 2.18 -16.11 10.35
N GLY A 243 1.40 -15.17 9.79
CA GLY A 243 1.81 -13.79 9.53
C GLY A 243 2.03 -13.44 8.05
N PRO A 244 2.59 -12.25 7.77
CA PRO A 244 2.83 -11.79 6.40
C PRO A 244 3.87 -12.64 5.66
N ARG A 245 3.48 -13.24 4.54
CA ARG A 245 4.35 -14.01 3.63
C ARG A 245 4.59 -13.21 2.34
N ARG A 246 5.86 -13.08 1.94
CA ARG A 246 6.22 -12.48 0.65
C ARG A 246 5.80 -13.42 -0.48
N MET A 247 4.98 -12.93 -1.39
CA MET A 247 4.46 -13.65 -2.56
C MET A 247 5.23 -13.35 -3.83
N GLY A 248 5.89 -12.20 -3.89
CA GLY A 248 6.53 -11.73 -5.09
C GLY A 248 7.06 -10.32 -4.94
N TYR A 249 7.41 -9.73 -6.06
CA TYR A 249 7.84 -8.34 -6.15
C TYR A 249 7.26 -7.67 -7.39
N TRP A 250 7.18 -6.35 -7.34
CA TRP A 250 6.76 -5.50 -8.43
C TRP A 250 7.89 -4.53 -8.80
N THR A 251 8.18 -4.44 -10.10
CA THR A 251 9.05 -3.41 -10.69
C THR A 251 8.30 -2.69 -11.80
N ASP A 252 8.77 -1.50 -12.17
CA ASP A 252 8.19 -0.77 -13.30
C ASP A 252 8.39 -1.51 -14.63
N SER A 253 9.52 -2.22 -14.77
CA SER A 253 9.90 -2.98 -15.96
C SER A 253 9.13 -4.30 -16.06
N ASP A 254 9.22 -5.15 -15.04
CA ASP A 254 8.73 -6.54 -15.08
C ASP A 254 7.26 -6.66 -14.67
N LYS A 255 6.67 -5.58 -14.16
CA LYS A 255 5.37 -5.57 -13.49
C LYS A 255 5.40 -6.53 -12.30
N LEU A 256 4.36 -7.33 -12.07
CA LEU A 256 4.31 -8.27 -10.93
C LEU A 256 4.98 -9.59 -11.31
N VAL A 257 5.98 -9.98 -10.52
CA VAL A 257 6.62 -11.28 -10.60
C VAL A 257 6.32 -12.03 -9.30
N LEU A 258 5.67 -13.19 -9.42
CA LEU A 258 5.38 -14.06 -8.28
C LEU A 258 6.58 -14.98 -8.03
N ILE A 259 7.00 -15.09 -6.78
CA ILE A 259 8.02 -16.05 -6.36
C ILE A 259 7.29 -17.36 -6.06
N GLN A 260 7.41 -18.33 -6.97
CA GLN A 260 7.01 -19.69 -6.67
C GLN A 260 8.00 -20.24 -5.63
N ASN A 261 7.58 -20.31 -4.38
CA ASN A 261 8.30 -21.11 -3.40
C ASN A 261 8.08 -22.58 -3.78
N GLU A 262 9.07 -23.21 -4.41
CA GLU A 262 9.12 -24.67 -4.61
C GLU A 262 9.09 -25.45 -3.28
N ALA A 263 9.20 -24.76 -2.13
CA ALA A 263 8.92 -25.27 -0.79
C ALA A 263 7.43 -25.31 -0.42
N LEU A 264 6.52 -25.30 -1.40
CA LEU A 264 5.18 -25.85 -1.19
C LEU A 264 5.36 -27.36 -1.05
N ASN A 265 5.47 -27.84 0.19
CA ASN A 265 5.23 -29.25 0.49
C ASN A 265 3.98 -29.69 -0.30
N PRO A 266 3.98 -30.86 -0.96
CA PRO A 266 2.77 -31.38 -1.62
C PRO A 266 1.54 -31.39 -0.71
N ASN A 267 1.76 -31.43 0.62
CA ASN A 267 0.75 -31.29 1.66
C ASN A 267 0.14 -29.87 1.82
N GLU A 268 0.79 -28.78 1.40
CA GLU A 268 0.17 -27.44 1.36
C GLU A 268 -0.69 -27.25 0.10
N ILE A 269 -0.30 -27.89 -1.02
CA ILE A 269 -1.11 -27.96 -2.25
C ILE A 269 -2.40 -28.79 -1.99
N MET A 270 -2.31 -29.74 -1.04
CA MET A 270 -3.41 -30.55 -0.52
C MET A 270 -3.72 -30.26 0.95
N GLU A 271 -3.72 -29.00 1.39
CA GLU A 271 -4.44 -28.71 2.64
C GLU A 271 -5.89 -29.19 2.44
N ASN A 272 -6.37 -30.04 3.35
CA ASN A 272 -7.77 -30.46 3.39
C ASN A 272 -8.67 -29.23 3.52
N ARG A 273 -8.97 -28.59 2.39
CA ARG A 273 -9.89 -27.46 2.34
C ARG A 273 -11.27 -28.06 2.51
N THR A 274 -11.84 -27.86 3.68
CA THR A 274 -13.25 -28.20 3.93
C THR A 274 -14.10 -27.47 2.90
N VAL A 275 -14.64 -28.23 1.95
CA VAL A 275 -15.59 -27.73 0.96
C VAL A 275 -16.92 -27.57 1.68
N VAL A 276 -17.42 -26.34 1.77
CA VAL A 276 -18.75 -26.08 2.30
C VAL A 276 -19.74 -26.47 1.21
N VAL A 277 -20.37 -27.63 1.37
CA VAL A 277 -21.43 -28.11 0.47
C VAL A 277 -22.77 -27.66 1.02
N THR A 278 -23.37 -26.64 0.39
CA THR A 278 -24.73 -26.19 0.72
C THR A 278 -25.72 -26.98 -0.13
N THR A 279 -26.60 -27.76 0.50
CA THR A 279 -27.70 -28.46 -0.17
C THR A 279 -29.04 -27.97 0.36
N ILE A 280 -30.07 -28.01 -0.48
CA ILE A 280 -31.45 -27.69 -0.12
C ILE A 280 -32.27 -28.98 -0.14
N MET A 281 -32.97 -29.30 0.94
CA MET A 281 -33.97 -30.37 0.91
C MET A 281 -35.24 -29.81 0.26
N PRO A 282 -35.72 -30.39 -0.85
CA PRO A 282 -37.00 -29.98 -1.42
C PRO A 282 -38.13 -30.32 -0.43
N PRO A 283 -39.14 -29.44 -0.27
CA PRO A 283 -40.28 -29.72 0.60
C PRO A 283 -41.01 -30.97 0.11
N VAL A 284 -41.19 -31.93 1.01
CA VAL A 284 -41.97 -33.15 0.77
C VAL A 284 -43.40 -32.74 0.48
N ARG A 285 -43.84 -32.87 -0.78
CA ARG A 285 -45.25 -32.70 -1.16
C ARG A 285 -46.06 -33.77 -0.43
N LYS A 286 -46.81 -33.40 0.61
CA LYS A 286 -47.88 -34.26 1.14
C LYS A 286 -48.88 -34.49 0.00
N PRO A 287 -49.25 -35.73 -0.34
CA PRO A 287 -50.32 -35.96 -1.29
C PRO A 287 -51.61 -35.38 -0.70
N MET A 288 -52.21 -34.43 -1.42
CA MET A 288 -53.60 -34.05 -1.15
C MET A 288 -54.47 -35.26 -1.44
N LEU A 289 -55.06 -35.83 -0.39
CA LEU A 289 -56.21 -36.72 -0.54
C LEU A 289 -57.33 -35.88 -1.16
N ARG A 290 -57.66 -36.16 -2.43
CA ARG A 290 -58.92 -35.70 -3.03
C ARG A 290 -60.04 -36.53 -2.41
N ASN A 291 -60.90 -35.88 -1.63
CA ASN A 291 -62.25 -36.38 -1.37
C ASN A 291 -63.18 -35.90 -2.48
#